data_AF-A0A0U4WKG8-F1
#
_entry.id   AF-A0A0U4WKG8-F1
#
_cell.length_a   1.000
_cell.length_b   1.000
_cell.length_c   1.000
_cell.angle_alpha   90.00
_cell.angle_beta   90.00
_cell.angle_gamma   90.00
#
_symmetry.space_group_name_H-M   'P 1'
#
loop_
_entity.id
_entity.type
_entity.pdbx_description
1 polymer ?
#
loop_
_entity_poly.entity_id
_entity_poly.type
_entity_poly.pdbx_seq_one_letter_code
_entity_poly.pdbx_strand_id
1 'polypeptide(L)'
;MKRDDYRRELASYVTGLTLAVLLSLIPIALIQFPSLPRGTTLGVIFGLGLLQILVHLRCFLHISLGRSHRHDLYLLLFTSLILVLMVVGSLVVLGDLHHRMG
;
A
#
# COMPACT_ATOMS: atom_id res chain seq x y z
N MET A 1 -32.22 -2.46 -17.94
CA MET A 1 -31.03 -1.61 -17.79
C MET A 1 -30.43 -1.65 -16.37
N LYS A 2 -30.15 -2.84 -15.79
CA LYS A 2 -29.50 -2.95 -14.45
C LYS A 2 -28.32 -3.94 -14.45
N ARG A 3 -28.10 -4.62 -15.59
CA ARG A 3 -27.11 -5.71 -15.75
C ARG A 3 -25.76 -5.19 -16.24
N ASP A 4 -25.72 -4.02 -16.86
CA ASP A 4 -24.51 -3.46 -17.48
C ASP A 4 -23.63 -2.72 -16.46
N ASP A 5 -24.25 -2.10 -15.44
CA ASP A 5 -23.52 -1.42 -14.36
C ASP A 5 -22.81 -2.41 -13.43
N TYR A 6 -23.47 -3.52 -13.09
CA TYR A 6 -22.89 -4.58 -12.24
C TYR A 6 -21.64 -5.20 -12.88
N ARG A 7 -21.62 -5.37 -14.22
CA ARG A 7 -20.44 -5.88 -14.93
C ARG A 7 -19.27 -4.89 -14.91
N ARG A 8 -19.53 -3.58 -14.91
CA ARG A 8 -18.48 -2.55 -14.82
C ARG A 8 -17.89 -2.48 -13.41
N GLU A 9 -18.72 -2.57 -12.37
CA GLU A 9 -18.25 -2.64 -10.99
C GLU A 9 -17.42 -3.90 -10.75
N LEU A 10 -17.90 -5.06 -11.20
CA LEU A 10 -17.14 -6.32 -11.11
C LEU A 10 -15.83 -6.26 -11.89
N ALA A 11 -15.82 -5.69 -13.10
CA ALA A 11 -14.59 -5.52 -13.87
C ALA A 11 -13.57 -4.63 -13.14
N SER A 12 -14.01 -3.54 -12.51
CA SER A 12 -13.15 -2.68 -11.69
C SER A 12 -12.55 -3.46 -10.51
N TYR A 13 -13.37 -4.21 -9.77
CA TYR A 13 -12.91 -5.06 -8.66
C TYR A 13 -11.91 -6.12 -9.12
N VAL A 14 -12.18 -6.81 -10.23
CA VAL A 14 -11.31 -7.86 -10.75
C VAL A 14 -10.00 -7.26 -11.26
N THR A 15 -10.01 -6.12 -11.94
CA THR A 15 -8.77 -5.47 -12.40
C THR A 15 -7.88 -5.04 -11.24
N GLY A 16 -8.45 -4.47 -10.17
CA GLY A 16 -7.67 -4.09 -9.00
C GLY A 16 -7.15 -5.31 -8.21
N LEU A 17 -7.93 -6.38 -8.11
CA LEU A 17 -7.50 -7.66 -7.53
C LEU A 17 -6.30 -8.23 -8.31
N THR A 18 -6.40 -8.21 -9.64
CA THR A 18 -5.34 -8.71 -10.52
C THR A 18 -4.05 -7.91 -10.34
N LEU A 19 -4.16 -6.58 -10.22
CA LEU A 19 -3.02 -5.68 -10.00
C LEU A 19 -2.36 -5.92 -8.63
N ALA A 20 -3.15 -6.10 -7.57
CA ALA A 20 -2.64 -6.39 -6.23
C ALA A 20 -1.92 -7.74 -6.13
N VAL A 21 -2.45 -8.76 -6.83
CA VAL A 21 -1.82 -10.09 -6.91
C VAL A 21 -0.50 -10.01 -7.68
N LEU A 22 -0.50 -9.36 -8.85
CA LEU A 22 0.72 -9.15 -9.65
C LEU A 22 1.81 -8.43 -8.86
N LEU A 23 1.45 -7.36 -8.16
CA LEU A 23 2.41 -6.57 -7.39
C LEU A 23 2.96 -7.34 -6.19
N SER A 24 2.18 -8.25 -5.60
CA SER A 24 2.62 -9.15 -4.51
C SER A 24 3.55 -10.27 -4.99
N LEU A 25 3.36 -10.76 -6.22
CA LEU A 25 4.22 -11.80 -6.78
C LEU A 25 5.67 -11.33 -6.99
N ILE A 26 5.88 -10.03 -7.25
CA ILE A 26 7.22 -9.44 -7.45
C ILE A 26 8.11 -9.58 -6.21
N PRO A 27 7.74 -9.10 -5.01
CA PRO A 27 8.58 -9.25 -3.82
C PRO A 27 8.73 -10.73 -3.42
N ILE A 28 7.71 -11.57 -3.60
CA ILE A 28 7.81 -13.01 -3.32
C ILE A 28 8.84 -13.67 -4.23
N ALA A 29 8.81 -13.38 -5.53
CA ALA A 29 9.79 -13.88 -6.48
C ALA A 29 11.21 -13.35 -6.19
N LEU A 30 11.33 -12.08 -5.78
CA LEU A 30 12.61 -11.48 -5.43
C LEU A 30 13.25 -12.11 -4.18
N ILE A 31 12.43 -12.55 -3.22
CA ILE A 31 12.90 -13.28 -2.03
C ILE A 31 13.30 -14.72 -2.40
N GLN A 32 12.52 -15.39 -3.25
CA GLN A 32 12.78 -16.78 -3.68
C GLN A 32 14.00 -16.92 -4.60
N PHE A 33 14.29 -15.90 -5.41
CA PHE A 33 15.47 -15.83 -6.27
C PHE A 33 16.37 -14.67 -5.83
N PRO A 34 17.17 -14.83 -4.76
CA PRO A 34 18.01 -13.76 -4.25
C PRO A 34 19.17 -13.48 -5.22
N SER A 35 18.93 -12.62 -6.21
CA SER A 35 19.92 -12.17 -7.19
C SER A 35 20.67 -10.90 -6.75
N LEU A 36 20.14 -10.19 -5.74
CA LEU A 36 20.64 -8.91 -5.27
C LEU A 36 21.20 -8.97 -3.83
N PRO A 37 22.09 -8.04 -3.45
CA PRO A 37 22.58 -7.88 -2.08
C PRO A 37 21.42 -7.67 -1.09
N ARG A 38 21.55 -8.25 0.11
CA ARG A 38 20.49 -8.25 1.15
C ARG A 38 19.94 -6.84 1.46
N GLY A 39 20.80 -5.83 1.51
CA GLY A 39 20.40 -4.45 1.78
C GLY A 39 19.54 -3.84 0.66
N THR A 40 19.91 -4.08 -0.60
CA THR A 40 19.15 -3.63 -1.76
C THR A 40 17.80 -4.34 -1.85
N THR A 41 17.77 -5.65 -1.61
CA THR A 41 16.54 -6.45 -1.61
C THR A 41 15.53 -5.96 -0.57
N LEU A 42 15.99 -5.65 0.66
CA LEU A 42 15.14 -5.09 1.72
C LEU A 42 14.52 -3.74 1.31
N GLY A 43 15.33 -2.83 0.74
CA GLY A 43 14.82 -1.53 0.28
C GLY A 43 13.77 -1.67 -0.83
N VAL A 44 13.98 -2.58 -1.77
CA VAL A 44 13.05 -2.84 -2.87
C VAL A 44 11.74 -3.44 -2.35
N ILE A 45 11.79 -4.43 -1.46
CA ILE A 45 10.59 -5.04 -0.85
C ILE A 45 9.81 -4.00 -0.05
N PHE A 46 10.49 -3.15 0.71
CA PHE A 46 9.86 -2.08 1.48
C PHE A 46 9.12 -1.09 0.55
N GLY A 47 9.77 -0.66 -0.54
CA GLY A 47 9.15 0.19 -1.56
C GLY A 47 7.94 -0.45 -2.25
N LEU A 48 8.06 -1.73 -2.63
CA LEU A 48 6.95 -2.52 -3.17
C LEU A 48 5.79 -2.64 -2.17
N GLY A 49 6.10 -2.81 -0.88
CA GLY A 49 5.10 -2.84 0.20
C GLY A 49 4.34 -1.52 0.33
N LEU A 50 5.01 -0.37 0.26
CA LEU A 50 4.36 0.93 0.23
C LEU A 50 3.44 1.09 -0.98
N LEU A 51 3.90 0.66 -2.16
CA LEU A 51 3.09 0.68 -3.37
C LEU A 51 1.88 -0.26 -3.25
N GLN A 52 2.04 -1.40 -2.58
CA GLN A 52 0.96 -2.36 -2.31
C GLN A 52 -0.12 -1.75 -1.41
N ILE A 53 0.26 -0.96 -0.39
CA ILE A 53 -0.70 -0.22 0.44
C ILE A 53 -1.54 0.71 -0.43
N LEU A 54 -0.91 1.46 -1.34
CA LEU A 54 -1.62 2.36 -2.26
C LEU A 54 -2.58 1.61 -3.20
N VAL A 55 -2.17 0.46 -3.75
CA VAL A 55 -3.03 -0.39 -4.59
C VAL A 55 -4.20 -0.93 -3.80
N HIS A 56 -3.99 -1.40 -2.55
CA HIS A 56 -5.04 -1.92 -1.70
C HIS A 56 -6.06 -0.83 -1.32
N LEU A 57 -5.58 0.36 -0.95
CA LEU A 57 -6.44 1.52 -0.71
C LEU A 57 -7.24 1.92 -1.96
N ARG A 58 -6.68 1.81 -3.16
CA ARG A 58 -7.41 2.10 -4.41
C ARG A 58 -8.42 1.03 -4.79
N CYS A 59 -8.02 -0.24 -4.74
CA CYS A 59 -8.82 -1.38 -5.18
C CYS A 59 -9.93 -1.73 -4.18
N PHE A 60 -9.61 -1.79 -2.90
CA PHE A 60 -10.49 -2.32 -1.87
C PHE A 60 -11.33 -1.22 -1.21
N LEU A 61 -10.74 -0.04 -0.99
CA LEU A 61 -11.47 1.07 -0.41
C LEU A 61 -12.24 1.89 -1.44
N HIS A 62 -12.17 1.51 -2.72
CA HIS A 62 -12.93 2.08 -3.84
C HIS A 62 -13.16 3.59 -3.67
N ILE A 63 -12.08 4.36 -3.52
CA ILE A 63 -12.18 5.82 -3.59
C ILE A 63 -12.68 6.16 -4.98
N SER A 64 -14.00 6.38 -5.07
CA SER A 64 -14.61 6.95 -6.25
C SER A 64 -14.10 8.39 -6.31
N LEU A 65 -13.21 8.67 -7.26
CA LEU A 65 -12.74 10.03 -7.59
C LEU A 65 -13.87 10.93 -8.14
N GLY A 66 -15.13 10.60 -7.86
CA GLY A 66 -16.27 11.45 -8.12
C GLY A 66 -16.25 12.66 -7.19
N ARG A 67 -16.67 13.83 -7.69
CA ARG A 67 -16.75 15.09 -6.95
C ARG A 67 -17.44 15.00 -5.58
N SER A 68 -18.26 13.98 -5.34
CA SER A 68 -19.02 13.78 -4.09
C SER A 68 -18.22 13.21 -2.92
N HIS A 69 -17.08 12.52 -3.14
CA HIS A 69 -16.35 11.81 -2.07
C HIS A 69 -15.00 12.47 -1.71
N ARG A 70 -14.85 13.77 -1.97
CA ARG A 70 -13.60 14.49 -1.61
C ARG A 70 -13.38 14.54 -0.10
N HIS A 71 -14.45 14.61 0.70
CA HIS A 71 -14.36 14.60 2.15
C HIS A 71 -13.72 13.30 2.66
N ASP A 72 -14.12 12.13 2.13
CA ASP A 72 -13.53 10.84 2.50
C ASP A 72 -12.06 10.75 2.10
N LEU A 73 -11.68 11.33 0.95
CA LEU A 73 -10.28 11.42 0.55
C LEU A 73 -9.45 12.26 1.54
N TYR A 74 -9.99 13.38 2.02
CA TYR A 74 -9.32 14.22 3.03
C TYR A 74 -9.18 13.50 4.37
N LEU A 75 -10.24 12.81 4.82
CA LEU A 75 -10.20 11.97 6.02
C LEU A 75 -9.11 10.89 5.91
N LEU A 76 -9.04 10.21 4.77
CA LEU A 76 -8.04 9.17 4.53
C LEU A 76 -6.62 9.73 4.50
N LEU A 77 -6.40 10.84 3.79
CA LEU A 77 -5.10 11.53 3.76
C LEU A 77 -4.66 11.96 5.16
N PHE A 78 -5.59 12.47 5.96
CA PHE A 78 -5.33 12.88 7.33
C PHE A 78 -4.96 11.68 8.22
N THR A 79 -5.72 10.59 8.17
CA THR A 79 -5.38 9.36 8.91
C THR A 79 -4.04 8.78 8.45
N SER A 80 -3.78 8.75 7.14
CA SER A 80 -2.50 8.28 6.59
C SER A 80 -1.34 9.15 7.06
N LEU A 81 -1.51 10.47 7.14
CA LEU A 81 -0.49 11.39 7.64
C LEU A 81 -0.15 11.09 9.11
N ILE A 82 -1.18 10.92 9.96
CA ILE A 82 -0.99 10.56 11.37
C ILE A 82 -0.25 9.22 11.49
N LEU A 83 -0.61 8.25 10.64
CA LEU A 83 -0.02 6.92 10.65
C LEU A 83 1.47 6.95 10.26
N VAL A 84 1.83 7.74 9.25
CA VAL A 84 3.24 7.98 8.87
C VAL A 84 3.99 8.66 10.01
N LEU A 85 3.41 9.70 10.63
CA LEU A 85 4.02 10.40 11.75
C LEU A 85 4.26 9.46 12.94
N MET A 86 3.28 8.62 13.29
CA MET A 86 3.40 7.61 14.35
C MET A 86 4.52 6.61 14.04
N VAL A 87 4.54 6.02 12.84
CA VAL A 87 5.56 5.02 12.46
C VAL A 87 6.96 5.63 12.47
N VAL A 88 7.15 6.78 11.82
CA VAL A 88 8.47 7.44 11.79
C VAL A 88 8.88 7.88 13.18
N GLY A 89 7.98 8.46 13.97
CA GLY A 89 8.24 8.85 15.35
C GLY A 89 8.64 7.67 16.23
N SER A 90 7.92 6.55 16.12
CA SER A 90 8.26 5.31 16.84
C SER A 90 9.63 4.76 16.42
N LEU A 91 9.97 4.76 15.13
CA LEU A 91 11.28 4.31 14.66
C LEU A 91 12.42 5.20 15.18
N VAL A 92 12.24 6.53 15.21
CA VAL A 92 13.22 7.46 15.76
C VAL A 92 13.43 7.22 17.25
N VAL A 93 12.35 7.13 18.03
CA VAL A 93 12.43 6.90 19.48
C VAL A 93 13.08 5.54 19.80
N LEU A 94 12.71 4.49 19.06
CA LEU A 94 13.29 3.16 19.26
C LEU A 94 14.78 3.13 18.89
N GLY A 95 15.18 3.87 17.85
CA GLY A 95 16.58 4.04 17.47
C GLY A 95 17.39 4.76 18.55
N ASP A 96 16.85 5.85 19.11
CA ASP A 96 17.49 6.58 20.21
C ASP A 96 17.65 5.70 21.47
N LEU A 97 16.61 4.93 21.80
CA LEU A 97 16.64 3.99 22.93
C LEU A 97 17.68 2.88 22.70
N HIS A 98 17.73 2.28 21.51
CA HIS A 98 18.70 1.24 21.19
C HIS A 98 20.14 1.76 21.28
N HIS A 99 20.38 3.00 20.83
CA HIS A 99 21.70 3.62 20.95
C HIS A 99 22.12 3.92 22.39
N ARG A 100 21.16 4.18 23.30
CA ARG A 100 21.42 4.44 24.72
C ARG A 100 21.61 3.19 25.58
N MET A 101 20.97 2.08 25.20
CA MET A 101 21.02 0.81 25.95
C MET A 101 22.01 -0.21 25.36
N GLY A 102 22.65 0.11 24.24
CA GLY A 102 23.68 -0.70 23.58
C GLY A 102 25.10 -0.24 23.87
#